data_AF-A0A4Q8UUI7-F1
#
_entry.id   AF-A0A4Q8UUI7-F1
#
_cell.length_a   1.000
_cell.length_b   1.000
_cell.length_c   1.000
_cell.angle_alpha   90.00
_cell.angle_beta   90.00
_cell.angle_gamma   90.00
#
_symmetry.space_group_name_H-M   'P 1'
#
loop_
_entity.id
_entity.type
_entity.pdbx_description
1 polymer ?
#
loop_
_entity_poly.entity_id
_entity_poly.type
_entity_poly.pdbx_seq_one_letter_code
_entity_poly.pdbx_strand_id
1 'polypeptide(L)'
;MTSQPTIFAVQQRWPDARRPYRVTPVWKLIIASAAVAGTGTCVALGFLWAAVFIPQPGTVHVLDRAPSDQDMPAGDYASLAGDVRLEDSRFLGSYNNSNYFVTPVADDEDAFCLLTEPVIGDGLWEFACNTMIDGRYVLTSISDMEGRWAVLVPDQFDHAGLEADGWVSVHQNLLVQPKGPGQPDAARPVLRYEAGPAPVESLRDLLAAKES
;
A
#
# COMPACT_ATOMS: atom_id res chain seq x y z
N MET A 1 57.15 -61.92 -17.12
CA MET A 1 57.08 -61.99 -15.65
C MET A 1 56.21 -60.83 -15.19
N THR A 2 54.94 -61.08 -14.92
CA THR A 2 53.94 -60.07 -14.57
C THR A 2 53.16 -60.60 -13.38
N SER A 3 53.46 -60.08 -12.20
CA SER A 3 52.83 -60.45 -10.93
C SER A 3 51.48 -59.76 -10.80
N GLN A 4 50.40 -60.54 -10.73
CA GLN A 4 49.07 -60.02 -10.40
C GLN A 4 48.94 -59.78 -8.90
N PRO A 5 48.39 -58.63 -8.46
CA PRO A 5 48.12 -58.36 -7.05
C PRO A 5 46.86 -59.09 -6.59
N THR A 6 46.97 -59.83 -5.50
CA THR A 6 45.85 -60.49 -4.82
C THR A 6 45.10 -59.46 -3.98
N ILE A 7 43.91 -59.05 -4.43
CA ILE A 7 43.02 -58.15 -3.68
C ILE A 7 42.23 -58.98 -2.67
N PHE A 8 42.50 -58.79 -1.38
CA PHE A 8 41.70 -59.36 -0.29
C PHE A 8 40.43 -58.52 -0.10
N ALA A 9 39.29 -59.08 -0.48
CA ALA A 9 37.98 -58.49 -0.20
C ALA A 9 37.63 -58.68 1.29
N VAL A 10 37.73 -57.61 2.09
CA VAL A 10 37.21 -57.58 3.45
C VAL A 10 35.69 -57.45 3.38
N GLN A 11 34.96 -58.54 3.61
CA GLN A 11 33.51 -58.50 3.81
C GLN A 11 33.20 -57.77 5.14
N GLN A 12 32.88 -56.48 5.07
CA GLN A 12 32.21 -55.77 6.17
C GLN A 12 30.81 -56.35 6.33
N ARG A 13 30.69 -57.29 7.26
CA ARG A 13 29.41 -57.84 7.72
C ARG A 13 28.68 -56.76 8.52
N TRP A 14 27.80 -56.02 7.85
CA TRP A 14 26.90 -55.09 8.51
C TRP A 14 26.04 -55.86 9.52
N PRO A 15 25.95 -55.43 10.80
CA PRO A 15 25.06 -56.06 11.75
C PRO A 15 23.61 -55.94 11.26
N ASP A 16 22.87 -57.05 11.35
CA ASP A 16 21.48 -57.17 10.93
C ASP A 16 20.61 -56.03 11.48
N ALA A 17 20.45 -55.00 10.66
CA ALA A 17 19.56 -53.89 10.88
C ALA A 17 18.13 -54.38 10.66
N ARG A 18 17.46 -54.85 11.72
CA ARG A 18 15.99 -54.83 11.88
C ARG A 18 15.56 -55.48 13.20
N ARG A 19 15.89 -54.86 14.34
CA ARG A 19 14.99 -54.94 15.51
C ARG A 19 14.09 -53.71 15.47
N PRO A 20 12.77 -53.84 15.30
CA PRO A 20 11.89 -52.69 15.37
C PRO A 20 12.01 -52.09 16.77
N TYR A 21 12.56 -50.88 16.86
CA TYR A 21 12.57 -50.12 18.11
C TYR A 21 11.11 -49.98 18.55
N ARG A 22 10.73 -50.67 19.64
CA ARG A 22 9.44 -50.46 20.29
C ARG A 22 9.46 -49.09 20.95
N VAL A 23 8.98 -48.11 20.21
CA VAL A 23 8.78 -46.75 20.71
C VAL A 23 7.77 -46.82 21.84
N THR A 24 8.21 -46.56 23.08
CA THR A 24 7.32 -46.48 24.24
C THR A 24 6.23 -45.41 24.02
N PRO A 25 5.03 -45.56 24.60
CA PRO A 25 3.93 -44.60 24.42
C PRO A 25 4.33 -43.16 24.80
N VAL A 26 5.24 -42.97 25.76
CA VAL A 26 5.79 -41.67 26.14
C VAL A 26 6.50 -40.99 24.96
N TRP A 27 7.34 -41.73 24.24
CA TRP A 27 8.03 -41.20 23.05
C TRP A 27 7.07 -40.86 21.92
N LYS A 28 5.97 -41.59 21.76
CA LYS A 28 4.92 -41.25 20.79
C LYS A 28 4.24 -39.92 21.13
N LEU A 29 3.98 -39.66 22.42
CA LEU A 29 3.42 -38.38 22.88
C LEU A 29 4.37 -37.21 22.64
N ILE A 30 5.67 -37.38 22.90
CA ILE A 30 6.69 -36.33 22.67
C ILE A 30 6.80 -35.99 21.17
N ILE A 31 6.80 -36.99 20.29
CA ILE A 31 6.86 -36.75 18.85
C ILE A 31 5.58 -36.05 18.37
N ALA A 32 4.41 -36.48 18.87
CA ALA A 32 3.14 -35.87 18.52
C ALA A 32 3.06 -34.40 18.96
N SER A 33 3.49 -34.07 20.19
CA SER A 33 3.46 -32.69 20.68
C SER A 33 4.44 -31.78 19.92
N ALA A 34 5.64 -32.27 19.59
CA ALA A 34 6.60 -31.53 18.78
C ALA A 34 6.06 -31.23 17.37
N ALA A 35 5.37 -32.21 16.75
CA ALA A 35 4.74 -32.02 15.45
C ALA A 35 3.64 -30.95 15.50
N VAL A 36 2.77 -30.97 16.52
CA VAL A 36 1.69 -29.98 16.70
C VAL A 36 2.24 -28.57 16.96
N ALA A 37 3.27 -28.45 17.80
CA ALA A 37 3.89 -27.16 18.08
C ALA A 37 4.58 -26.57 16.82
N GLY A 38 5.26 -27.42 16.06
CA GLY A 38 5.92 -27.02 14.81
C GLY A 38 4.93 -26.55 13.75
N THR A 39 3.86 -27.32 13.50
CA THR A 39 2.84 -26.94 12.51
C THR A 39 2.08 -25.68 12.94
N GLY A 40 1.73 -25.56 14.21
CA GLY A 40 1.06 -24.36 14.75
C GLY A 40 1.92 -23.11 14.56
N THR A 41 3.23 -23.19 14.83
CA THR A 41 4.15 -22.07 14.65
C THR A 41 4.29 -21.68 13.17
N CYS A 42 4.44 -22.65 12.27
CA CYS A 42 4.52 -22.36 10.83
C CYS A 42 3.23 -21.72 10.29
N VAL A 43 2.07 -22.19 10.73
CA VAL A 43 0.78 -21.60 10.34
C VAL A 43 0.66 -20.17 10.85
N ALA A 44 0.98 -19.93 12.13
CA ALA A 44 0.92 -18.58 12.72
C ALA A 44 1.88 -17.60 12.02
N LEU A 45 3.11 -18.03 11.74
CA LEU A 45 4.09 -17.23 10.99
C LEU A 45 3.63 -17.00 9.55
N GLY A 46 3.03 -18.00 8.90
CA GLY A 46 2.45 -17.85 7.56
C GLY A 46 1.34 -16.80 7.52
N PHE A 47 0.46 -16.78 8.51
CA PHE A 47 -0.58 -15.75 8.65
C PHE A 47 -0.01 -14.37 8.92
N LEU A 48 0.97 -14.26 9.83
CA LEU A 48 1.67 -12.99 10.10
C LEU A 48 2.37 -12.46 8.86
N TRP A 49 3.06 -13.32 8.12
CA TRP A 49 3.72 -12.97 6.87
C TRP A 49 2.70 -12.49 5.82
N ALA A 50 1.62 -13.24 5.63
CA ALA A 50 0.54 -12.87 4.72
C ALA A 50 -0.07 -11.50 5.08
N ALA A 51 -0.31 -11.23 6.38
CA ALA A 51 -0.87 -9.97 6.82
C ALA A 51 0.05 -8.75 6.56
N VAL A 52 1.36 -8.95 6.51
CA VAL A 52 2.34 -7.87 6.27
C VAL A 52 2.62 -7.66 4.78
N PHE A 53 2.65 -8.74 4.00
CA PHE A 53 3.12 -8.70 2.61
C PHE A 53 2.02 -8.73 1.55
N ILE A 54 0.79 -9.12 1.90
CA ILE A 54 -0.32 -9.05 0.94
C ILE A 54 -0.76 -7.60 0.80
N PRO A 55 -0.85 -7.05 -0.43
CA PRO A 55 -1.39 -5.72 -0.68
C PRO A 55 -2.78 -5.61 -0.06
N GLN A 56 -3.00 -4.55 0.71
CA GLN A 56 -4.33 -4.24 1.22
C GLN A 56 -5.03 -3.37 0.16
N PRO A 57 -6.26 -3.72 -0.28
CA PRO A 57 -6.99 -2.84 -1.17
C PRO A 57 -7.18 -1.50 -0.47
N GLY A 58 -6.75 -0.42 -1.12
CA GLY A 58 -7.06 0.92 -0.64
C GLY A 58 -8.57 1.14 -0.69
N THR A 59 -9.09 1.87 0.28
CA THR A 59 -10.46 2.38 0.23
C THR A 59 -10.46 3.86 0.59
N VAL A 60 -11.48 4.58 0.12
CA VAL A 60 -11.73 5.98 0.46
C VAL A 60 -13.23 6.07 0.79
N HIS A 61 -13.59 5.65 2.00
CA HIS A 61 -14.99 5.53 2.45
C HIS A 61 -15.76 6.85 2.42
N VAL A 62 -15.05 7.98 2.41
CA VAL A 62 -15.69 9.28 2.23
C VAL A 62 -16.43 9.38 0.89
N LEU A 63 -16.03 8.65 -0.17
CA LEU A 63 -16.74 8.59 -1.45
C LEU A 63 -18.04 7.76 -1.38
N ASP A 64 -18.12 6.77 -0.49
CA ASP A 64 -19.27 5.87 -0.35
C ASP A 64 -20.49 6.53 0.32
N ARG A 65 -20.28 7.65 1.03
CA ARG A 65 -21.39 8.36 1.69
C ARG A 65 -22.23 9.13 0.68
N ALA A 66 -23.49 9.38 1.01
CA ALA A 66 -24.34 10.26 0.21
C ALA A 66 -23.80 11.70 0.20
N PRO A 67 -23.89 12.43 -0.94
CA PRO A 67 -23.55 13.84 -0.99
C PRO A 67 -24.41 14.67 -0.03
N SER A 68 -23.84 15.73 0.51
CA SER A 68 -24.45 16.72 1.39
C SER A 68 -24.22 18.13 0.84
N ASP A 69 -24.90 19.13 1.38
CA ASP A 69 -24.77 20.53 0.93
C ASP A 69 -23.34 21.09 1.04
N GLN A 70 -22.52 20.54 1.94
CA GLN A 70 -21.10 20.92 2.10
C GLN A 70 -20.19 20.31 1.04
N ASP A 71 -20.66 19.28 0.33
CA ASP A 71 -19.91 18.57 -0.69
C ASP A 71 -19.97 19.24 -2.05
N MET A 72 -20.64 20.40 -2.14
CA MET A 72 -20.74 21.15 -3.36
C MET A 72 -19.64 22.22 -3.36
N PRO A 73 -18.60 22.06 -4.20
CA PRO A 73 -17.52 23.04 -4.28
C PRO A 73 -18.07 24.39 -4.75
N ALA A 74 -17.60 25.50 -4.18
CA ALA A 74 -18.12 26.82 -4.50
C ALA A 74 -17.25 27.50 -5.58
N GLY A 75 -17.79 27.79 -6.77
CA GLY A 75 -17.07 28.56 -7.79
C GLY A 75 -17.39 28.16 -9.23
N ASP A 76 -16.60 28.72 -10.16
CA ASP A 76 -16.65 28.37 -11.57
C ASP A 76 -15.72 27.17 -11.86
N TYR A 77 -16.33 26.04 -12.15
CA TYR A 77 -15.68 24.77 -12.45
C TYR A 77 -15.68 24.45 -13.96
N ALA A 78 -15.94 25.43 -14.83
CA ALA A 78 -15.94 25.22 -16.28
C ALA A 78 -14.61 24.64 -16.80
N SER A 79 -13.49 24.91 -16.13
CA SER A 79 -12.17 24.36 -16.48
C SER A 79 -11.99 22.86 -16.15
N LEU A 80 -12.83 22.33 -15.26
CA LEU A 80 -12.83 20.92 -14.83
C LEU A 80 -13.95 20.11 -15.50
N ALA A 81 -14.81 20.79 -16.28
CA ALA A 81 -16.00 20.19 -16.85
C ALA A 81 -15.63 19.11 -17.88
N GLY A 82 -16.00 17.87 -17.57
CA GLY A 82 -15.80 16.69 -18.44
C GLY A 82 -14.82 15.66 -17.90
N ASP A 83 -13.88 16.07 -17.03
CA ASP A 83 -12.85 15.16 -16.50
C ASP A 83 -13.24 14.56 -15.13
N VAL A 84 -14.12 15.24 -14.38
CA VAL A 84 -14.52 14.86 -13.02
C VAL A 84 -16.03 14.98 -12.78
N ARG A 85 -16.58 14.13 -11.91
CA ARG A 85 -18.00 14.16 -11.49
C ARG A 85 -18.17 14.98 -10.22
N LEU A 86 -18.26 16.30 -10.36
CA LEU A 86 -18.33 17.23 -9.22
C LEU A 86 -19.57 17.01 -8.35
N GLU A 87 -20.67 16.52 -8.93
CA GLU A 87 -21.87 16.13 -8.20
C GLU A 87 -21.63 14.97 -7.22
N ASP A 88 -20.60 14.17 -7.46
CA ASP A 88 -20.15 13.07 -6.62
C ASP A 88 -18.92 13.43 -5.79
N SER A 89 -18.53 14.71 -5.76
CA SER A 89 -17.45 15.17 -4.91
C SER A 89 -17.84 15.12 -3.43
N ARG A 90 -16.83 15.06 -2.56
CA ARG A 90 -16.98 14.95 -1.12
C ARG A 90 -15.99 15.88 -0.45
N PHE A 91 -16.51 16.72 0.44
CA PHE A 91 -15.72 17.60 1.26
C PHE A 91 -14.93 16.79 2.28
N LEU A 92 -13.62 17.08 2.33
CA LEU A 92 -12.68 16.48 3.27
C LEU A 92 -12.45 17.40 4.47
N GLY A 93 -12.39 18.72 4.23
CA GLY A 93 -12.15 19.69 5.28
C GLY A 93 -11.57 21.00 4.76
N SER A 94 -11.39 21.94 5.68
CA SER A 94 -10.75 23.22 5.40
C SER A 94 -9.45 23.36 6.19
N TYR A 95 -8.43 23.95 5.59
CA TYR A 95 -7.20 24.32 6.27
C TYR A 95 -6.67 25.64 5.75
N ASN A 96 -6.50 26.63 6.64
CA ASN A 96 -5.90 27.95 6.37
C ASN A 96 -6.29 28.53 5.00
N ASN A 97 -7.57 28.87 4.80
CA ASN A 97 -8.13 29.45 3.57
C ASN A 97 -8.18 28.53 2.33
N SER A 98 -8.05 27.22 2.50
CA SER A 98 -8.29 26.26 1.42
C SER A 98 -9.32 25.22 1.85
N ASN A 99 -10.31 24.96 1.00
CA ASN A 99 -11.21 23.82 1.08
C ASN A 99 -10.65 22.68 0.24
N TYR A 100 -10.84 21.46 0.71
CA TYR A 100 -10.36 20.26 0.05
C TYR A 100 -11.52 19.31 -0.21
N PHE A 101 -11.54 18.78 -1.43
CA PHE A 101 -12.57 17.84 -1.87
C PHE A 101 -11.92 16.64 -2.54
N VAL A 102 -12.56 15.49 -2.48
CA VAL A 102 -12.24 14.33 -3.31
C VAL A 102 -13.40 14.07 -4.26
N THR A 103 -13.13 13.74 -5.51
CA THR A 103 -14.14 13.44 -6.52
C THR A 103 -13.74 12.22 -7.32
N PRO A 104 -14.68 11.35 -7.74
CA PRO A 104 -14.40 10.32 -8.73
C PRO A 104 -14.18 10.96 -10.11
N VAL A 105 -13.43 10.25 -10.96
CA VAL A 105 -13.28 10.58 -12.39
C VAL A 105 -14.52 10.10 -13.14
N ALA A 106 -14.94 10.83 -14.17
CA ALA A 106 -16.23 10.57 -14.82
C ALA A 106 -16.34 9.20 -15.50
N ASP A 107 -15.27 8.78 -16.16
CA ASP A 107 -15.21 7.56 -16.99
C ASP A 107 -14.35 6.44 -16.39
N ASP A 108 -13.92 6.58 -15.12
CA ASP A 108 -13.05 5.63 -14.45
C ASP A 108 -13.43 5.50 -12.96
N GLU A 109 -14.09 4.38 -12.61
CA GLU A 109 -14.56 4.10 -11.25
C GLU A 109 -13.41 3.85 -10.26
N ASP A 110 -12.22 3.50 -10.76
CA ASP A 110 -11.03 3.26 -9.93
C ASP A 110 -10.17 4.52 -9.76
N ALA A 111 -10.51 5.61 -10.46
CA ALA A 111 -9.79 6.88 -10.41
C ALA A 111 -10.53 7.96 -9.64
N PHE A 112 -9.76 8.78 -8.93
CA PHE A 112 -10.25 9.90 -8.13
C PHE A 112 -9.29 11.08 -8.24
N CYS A 113 -9.79 12.27 -7.95
CA CYS A 113 -9.01 13.50 -7.92
C CYS A 113 -9.16 14.18 -6.56
N LEU A 114 -8.02 14.64 -6.03
CA LEU A 114 -7.98 15.61 -4.94
C LEU A 114 -8.09 17.00 -5.55
N LEU A 115 -9.06 17.77 -5.07
CA LEU A 115 -9.35 19.14 -5.47
C LEU A 115 -9.00 20.09 -4.31
N THR A 116 -8.50 21.28 -4.64
CA THR A 116 -8.37 22.38 -3.69
C THR A 116 -9.04 23.65 -4.21
N GLU A 117 -9.82 24.28 -3.35
CA GLU A 117 -10.53 25.53 -3.60
C GLU A 117 -10.05 26.60 -2.60
N PRO A 118 -9.60 27.77 -3.05
CA PRO A 118 -9.28 28.88 -2.17
C PRO A 118 -10.56 29.51 -1.60
N VAL A 119 -10.62 29.64 -0.27
CA VAL A 119 -11.75 30.28 0.45
C VAL A 119 -11.77 31.80 0.24
N ILE A 120 -10.60 32.39 -0.01
CA ILE A 120 -10.42 33.85 -0.15
C ILE A 120 -9.86 34.16 -1.53
N GLY A 121 -10.66 34.88 -2.34
CA GLY A 121 -10.29 35.39 -3.66
C GLY A 121 -10.80 34.51 -4.80
N ASP A 122 -10.79 35.08 -6.01
CA ASP A 122 -11.19 34.40 -7.26
C ASP A 122 -10.08 33.45 -7.75
N GLY A 123 -9.53 32.65 -6.84
CA GLY A 123 -8.37 31.81 -7.13
C GLY A 123 -8.72 30.63 -8.03
N LEU A 124 -7.70 30.18 -8.78
CA LEU A 124 -7.83 29.03 -9.67
C LEU A 124 -7.84 27.74 -8.86
N TRP A 125 -8.67 26.81 -9.29
CA TRP A 125 -8.70 25.46 -8.75
C TRP A 125 -7.42 24.74 -9.13
N GLU A 126 -6.90 23.96 -8.19
CA GLU A 126 -5.91 22.94 -8.53
C GLU A 126 -6.52 21.56 -8.29
N PHE A 127 -6.12 20.61 -9.13
CA PHE A 127 -6.51 19.21 -8.98
C PHE A 127 -5.36 18.26 -9.29
N ALA A 128 -5.38 17.10 -8.66
CA ALA A 128 -4.45 16.01 -8.93
C ALA A 128 -5.18 14.67 -8.87
N CYS A 129 -5.18 13.93 -9.97
CA CYS A 129 -5.86 12.65 -10.09
C CYS A 129 -4.89 11.46 -10.01
N ASN A 130 -5.37 10.35 -9.45
CA ASN A 130 -4.67 9.07 -9.49
C ASN A 130 -5.67 7.91 -9.42
N THR A 131 -5.20 6.69 -9.62
CA THR A 131 -5.98 5.46 -9.46
C THR A 131 -5.76 4.82 -8.10
N MET A 132 -6.72 4.01 -7.65
CA MET A 132 -6.61 3.25 -6.41
C MET A 132 -5.66 2.07 -6.59
N ILE A 133 -4.58 2.02 -5.81
CA ILE A 133 -3.56 0.96 -5.93
C ILE A 133 -3.48 0.13 -4.64
N ASP A 134 -2.91 0.69 -3.57
CA ASP A 134 -2.65 -0.03 -2.32
C ASP A 134 -2.95 0.90 -1.13
N GLY A 135 -3.65 0.37 -0.14
CA GLY A 135 -4.12 1.05 1.06
C GLY A 135 -3.03 1.55 2.01
N ARG A 136 -1.76 1.31 1.70
CA ARG A 136 -0.61 1.71 2.53
C ARG A 136 0.14 2.94 2.02
N TYR A 137 -0.20 3.45 0.84
CA TYR A 137 0.52 4.56 0.22
C TYR A 137 -0.36 5.80 0.06
N VAL A 138 0.29 6.96 -0.02
CA VAL A 138 -0.37 8.19 -0.45
C VAL A 138 -0.94 7.98 -1.85
N LEU A 139 -2.21 8.33 -2.00
CA LEU A 139 -2.94 8.17 -3.25
C LEU A 139 -2.57 9.27 -4.24
N THR A 140 -2.59 10.52 -3.80
CA THR A 140 -2.20 11.65 -4.64
C THR A 140 -1.77 12.83 -3.77
N SER A 141 -1.07 13.79 -4.36
CA SER A 141 -0.59 14.98 -3.68
C SER A 141 -0.79 16.21 -4.57
N ILE A 142 -1.16 17.32 -3.95
CA ILE A 142 -1.37 18.59 -4.61
C ILE A 142 -0.73 19.72 -3.81
N SER A 143 -0.29 20.78 -4.48
CA SER A 143 0.04 22.05 -3.81
C SER A 143 -1.21 22.92 -3.83
N ASP A 144 -1.56 23.56 -2.73
CA ASP A 144 -2.56 24.63 -2.80
C ASP A 144 -1.94 25.95 -3.26
N MET A 145 -2.79 26.95 -3.47
CA MET A 145 -2.39 28.30 -3.90
C MET A 145 -1.47 29.02 -2.91
N GLU A 146 -1.43 28.61 -1.63
CA GLU A 146 -0.51 29.16 -0.65
C GLU A 146 0.86 28.43 -0.65
N GLY A 147 1.02 27.42 -1.52
CA GLY A 147 2.23 26.62 -1.67
C GLY A 147 2.35 25.49 -0.64
N ARG A 148 1.25 25.11 0.02
CA ARG A 148 1.24 24.00 0.99
C ARG A 148 0.91 22.72 0.28
N TRP A 149 1.55 21.63 0.70
CA TRP A 149 1.26 20.31 0.15
C TRP A 149 0.12 19.66 0.91
N ALA A 150 -0.86 19.17 0.18
CA ALA A 150 -1.90 18.30 0.70
C ALA A 150 -1.77 16.92 0.07
N VAL A 151 -1.99 15.87 0.86
CA VAL A 151 -1.97 14.48 0.41
C VAL A 151 -3.30 13.82 0.72
N LEU A 152 -3.82 13.12 -0.28
CA LEU A 152 -4.95 12.20 -0.12
C LEU A 152 -4.39 10.82 0.24
N VAL A 153 -4.94 10.21 1.28
CA VAL A 153 -4.54 8.88 1.76
C VAL A 153 -5.75 7.95 1.86
N PRO A 154 -5.56 6.64 1.69
CA PRO A 154 -6.61 5.66 1.88
C PRO A 154 -6.96 5.49 3.37
N ASP A 155 -8.11 4.88 3.67
CA ASP A 155 -8.60 4.73 5.05
C ASP A 155 -7.67 3.93 5.97
N GLN A 156 -6.85 3.04 5.39
CA GLN A 156 -5.92 2.16 6.11
C GLN A 156 -4.54 2.81 6.35
N PHE A 157 -4.31 4.01 5.83
CA PHE A 157 -3.00 4.66 5.92
C PHE A 157 -2.64 4.97 7.37
N ASP A 158 -1.39 4.72 7.76
CA ASP A 158 -0.87 5.11 9.07
C ASP A 158 -0.35 6.55 9.03
N HIS A 159 -1.06 7.45 9.69
CA HIS A 159 -0.74 8.88 9.71
C HIS A 159 0.51 9.18 10.56
N ALA A 160 0.91 8.30 11.48
CA ALA A 160 1.91 8.59 12.50
C ALA A 160 3.26 9.02 11.91
N GLY A 161 3.67 8.42 10.79
CA GLY A 161 4.91 8.78 10.11
C GLY A 161 4.89 10.21 9.57
N LEU A 162 3.83 10.59 8.86
CA LEU A 162 3.69 11.94 8.31
C LEU A 162 3.47 12.98 9.42
N GLU A 163 2.68 12.67 10.44
CA GLU A 163 2.48 13.57 11.58
C GLU A 163 3.79 13.83 12.35
N ALA A 164 4.65 12.82 12.48
CA ALA A 164 5.99 12.98 13.05
C ALA A 164 6.88 13.91 12.21
N ASP A 165 6.67 13.93 10.88
CA ASP A 165 7.34 14.84 9.93
C ASP A 165 6.69 16.24 9.88
N GLY A 166 5.71 16.51 10.75
CA GLY A 166 5.07 17.82 10.90
C GLY A 166 3.85 18.04 9.99
N TRP A 167 3.32 17.00 9.36
CA TRP A 167 2.03 17.07 8.68
C TRP A 167 0.88 17.19 9.68
N VAL A 168 -0.21 17.83 9.26
CA VAL A 168 -1.43 18.00 10.06
C VAL A 168 -2.55 17.19 9.43
N SER A 169 -3.11 16.25 10.18
CA SER A 169 -4.32 15.52 9.79
C SER A 169 -5.54 16.45 9.85
N VAL A 170 -6.11 16.74 8.69
CA VAL A 170 -7.34 17.55 8.54
C VAL A 170 -8.56 16.65 8.46
N HIS A 171 -8.42 15.50 7.80
CA HIS A 171 -9.43 14.44 7.67
C HIS A 171 -8.75 13.07 7.80
N GLN A 172 -9.51 11.99 7.99
CA GLN A 172 -8.99 10.62 7.94
C GLN A 172 -8.31 10.30 6.60
N ASN A 173 -8.69 10.99 5.52
CA ASN A 173 -8.12 10.79 4.19
C ASN A 173 -7.26 11.98 3.72
N LEU A 174 -7.05 13.00 4.57
CA LEU A 174 -6.38 14.24 4.16
C LEU A 174 -5.38 14.69 5.22
N LEU A 175 -4.12 14.81 4.79
CA LEU A 175 -3.08 15.49 5.57
C LEU A 175 -2.56 16.69 4.78
N VAL A 176 -2.24 17.76 5.50
CA VAL A 176 -1.68 18.99 4.93
C VAL A 176 -0.35 19.30 5.61
N GLN A 177 0.68 19.59 4.84
CA GLN A 177 1.95 20.06 5.33
C GLN A 177 1.87 21.57 5.55
N PRO A 178 2.00 22.06 6.80
CA PRO A 178 2.06 23.47 7.06
C PRO A 178 3.26 24.09 6.34
N LYS A 179 3.09 25.29 5.81
CA LYS A 179 4.21 26.06 5.26
C LYS A 179 5.14 26.43 6.40
N GLY A 180 6.33 25.83 6.44
CA GLY A 180 7.36 26.17 7.42
C GLY A 180 7.81 27.63 7.26
N PRO A 181 8.23 28.31 8.34
CA PRO A 181 8.81 29.65 8.24
C PRO A 181 10.08 29.58 7.38
N GLY A 182 10.03 30.16 6.18
CA GLY A 182 11.16 30.20 5.24
C GLY A 182 11.23 29.04 4.23
N GLN A 183 10.18 28.20 4.12
CA GLN A 183 10.06 27.24 3.02
C GLN A 183 9.84 28.01 1.70
N PRO A 184 10.77 27.95 0.72
CA PRO A 184 10.55 28.60 -0.57
C PRO A 184 9.38 27.92 -1.30
N ASP A 185 8.55 28.71 -1.96
CA ASP A 185 7.26 28.33 -2.59
C ASP A 185 7.31 27.15 -3.59
N ALA A 186 8.49 26.63 -3.93
CA ALA A 186 8.68 25.64 -5.00
C ALA A 186 9.40 24.36 -4.59
N ALA A 187 9.80 24.20 -3.31
CA ALA A 187 10.41 22.95 -2.87
C ALA A 187 9.30 21.90 -2.67
N ARG A 188 9.00 21.12 -3.72
CA ARG A 188 8.29 19.85 -3.59
C ARG A 188 8.90 19.10 -2.41
N PRO A 189 8.15 18.74 -1.35
CA PRO A 189 8.64 17.79 -0.38
C PRO A 189 9.01 16.57 -1.21
N VAL A 190 10.29 16.22 -1.18
CA VAL A 190 10.71 14.90 -1.63
C VAL A 190 10.09 13.97 -0.59
N LEU A 191 8.82 13.64 -0.78
CA LEU A 191 8.23 12.47 -0.17
C LEU A 191 9.14 11.35 -0.67
N ARG A 192 10.13 11.00 0.16
CA ARG A 192 11.05 9.91 -0.09
C ARG A 192 10.24 8.64 0.18
N TYR A 193 9.21 8.44 -0.64
CA TYR A 193 8.66 7.13 -0.88
C TYR A 193 9.81 6.38 -1.53
N GLU A 194 10.40 5.47 -0.78
CA GLU A 194 10.99 4.29 -1.41
C GLU A 194 9.90 3.80 -2.35
N ALA A 195 10.10 4.01 -3.65
CA ALA A 195 9.19 3.51 -4.65
C ALA A 195 8.94 2.06 -4.28
N GLY A 196 7.69 1.73 -3.93
CA GLY A 196 7.25 0.35 -3.98
C GLY A 196 7.73 -0.24 -5.30
N PRO A 197 8.05 -1.55 -5.36
CA PRO A 197 8.64 -2.16 -6.54
C PRO A 197 7.90 -1.66 -7.77
N ALA A 198 8.67 -1.09 -8.72
CA ALA A 198 8.13 -0.43 -9.91
C ALA A 198 6.94 -1.21 -10.44
N PRO A 199 5.84 -0.54 -10.86
CA PRO A 199 4.66 -1.21 -11.39
C PRO A 199 5.16 -2.21 -12.42
N VAL A 200 4.84 -3.49 -12.16
CA VAL A 200 5.27 -4.62 -12.97
C VAL A 200 4.97 -4.24 -14.41
N GLU A 201 6.04 -4.07 -15.16
CA GLU A 201 6.05 -3.77 -16.58
C GLU A 201 4.99 -4.67 -17.23
N SER A 202 3.91 -4.02 -17.66
CA SER A 202 2.84 -4.49 -18.51
C SER A 202 2.74 -6.02 -18.66
N LEU A 203 1.64 -6.60 -18.18
CA LEU A 203 1.25 -7.98 -18.46
C LEU A 203 1.33 -8.35 -19.98
N ARG A 204 1.35 -7.34 -20.88
CA ARG A 204 1.60 -7.53 -22.32
C ARG A 204 3.03 -8.03 -22.63
N ASP A 205 4.04 -7.61 -21.88
CA ASP A 205 5.44 -8.01 -22.13
C ASP A 205 5.71 -9.44 -21.64
N LEU A 206 5.05 -9.85 -20.55
CA LEU A 206 5.04 -11.25 -20.09
C LEU A 206 4.28 -12.19 -21.03
N LEU A 207 3.26 -11.69 -21.74
CA LEU A 207 2.54 -12.46 -22.75
C LEU A 207 3.33 -12.55 -24.07
N ALA A 208 4.03 -11.50 -24.47
CA ALA A 208 4.87 -11.49 -25.67
C ALA A 208 6.07 -12.48 -25.57
N ALA A 209 6.60 -12.73 -24.37
CA ALA A 209 7.72 -13.66 -24.17
C ALA A 209 7.31 -15.14 -24.18
N LYS A 210 6.01 -15.48 -24.16
CA LYS A 210 5.53 -16.87 -24.14
C LYS A 210 5.21 -17.41 -25.54
N GLU A 211 5.19 -16.53 -26.55
CA GLU A 211 4.91 -16.87 -27.95
C GLU A 211 6.16 -16.92 -28.85
N SER A 212 7.36 -16.71 -28.29
CA SER A 212 8.65 -16.87 -28.99
C SER A 212 9.34 -18.21 -28.70
#